data_AF-A0A1X3AHZ9-F1
#
_entry.id   AF-A0A1X3AHZ9-F1
#
_cell.length_a   1.000
_cell.length_b   1.000
_cell.length_c   1.000
_cell.angle_alpha   90.00
_cell.angle_beta   90.00
_cell.angle_gamma   90.00
#
_symmetry.space_group_name_H-M   'P 1'
#
loop_
_entity.id
_entity.type
_entity.pdbx_description
1 polymer ?
#
loop_
_entity_poly.entity_id
_entity_poly.type
_entity_poly.pdbx_seq_one_letter_code
_entity_poly.pdbx_strand_id
1 'polypeptide(L)'
;MNKEDYQKLMEQAKKVTITSVMDEQGMDYIDMRNFAQSVEHDSLMIDKRKNRFYWNSQIEDGKVVSGDTIDFVKRFFNKSHMEALTYLAEEEHEKLTTQEKMAKPKEPFQYYFQHANTFQEARNYLVNERKISPVLVDTLHKKGFIQQDKYNQCVFVWSDTGKAVGASIIGSEYNPEKYGKRGRFKGIARNSESNFGFNVTLGTPNRLYVFESPVDLLSYWTMNPQLKNCMLAEMEGLKEQSVYKFMNNMIVSKGATPYEGIYLGIDNDPAGQRFFDNLSKLSYTDKEGRDVEFKRCVAHDLDIPKANIPIYSEAANQYQVDWRMIAATHKALTNFSPEGKTANAWDVQEFFSGEDFDLTLESQRVAQKLSEIELAPQQYDIPRLFQVQEGLDPIKLRGLHRKVSTYYEDYQNLGYRPTDALVKDWNDALQYQVFTLQEARLLEAVYQRNNEEEMKIIKDEQTKKYKALSLSQRQFEPFFEADSPAEAAMLVKNYGFQAVDKEDRQKYQTKRSPESKKETAWAMSR
;
A
#
# COMPACT_ATOMS: atom_id res chain seq x y z
N MET A 1 4.34 44.25 -2.82
CA MET A 1 5.54 43.60 -2.26
C MET A 1 6.11 42.65 -3.32
N ASN A 2 7.41 42.70 -3.61
CA ASN A 2 8.00 41.79 -4.58
C ASN A 2 8.22 40.38 -3.96
N LYS A 3 8.57 39.39 -4.76
CA LYS A 3 8.70 37.99 -4.31
C LYS A 3 9.82 37.80 -3.27
N GLU A 4 10.91 38.55 -3.39
CA GLU A 4 12.06 38.48 -2.47
C GLU A 4 11.73 39.09 -1.10
N ASP A 5 11.05 40.23 -1.08
CA ASP A 5 10.55 40.90 0.12
C ASP A 5 9.55 40.01 0.87
N TYR A 6 8.62 39.36 0.15
CA TYR A 6 7.68 38.40 0.76
C TYR A 6 8.42 37.23 1.41
N GLN A 7 9.43 36.69 0.73
CA GLN A 7 10.21 35.56 1.22
C GLN A 7 10.99 35.94 2.49
N LYS A 8 11.62 37.13 2.49
CA LYS A 8 12.34 37.67 3.64
C LYS A 8 11.41 37.92 4.84
N LEU A 9 10.23 38.49 4.59
CA LEU A 9 9.21 38.73 5.62
C LEU A 9 8.72 37.41 6.23
N MET A 10 8.45 36.40 5.41
CA MET A 10 8.07 35.07 5.88
C MET A 10 9.18 34.40 6.72
N GLU A 11 10.44 34.53 6.31
CA GLU A 11 11.57 33.98 7.06
C GLU A 11 11.79 34.67 8.41
N GLN A 12 11.57 35.98 8.49
CA GLN A 12 11.63 36.74 9.74
C GLN A 12 10.50 36.34 10.69
N ALA A 13 9.26 36.32 10.19
CA ALA A 13 8.08 35.96 10.99
C ALA A 13 8.17 34.55 11.59
N LYS A 14 8.75 33.58 10.86
CA LYS A 14 8.95 32.20 11.34
C LYS A 14 9.99 32.04 12.46
N LYS A 15 10.83 33.06 12.70
CA LYS A 15 11.84 33.05 13.77
C LYS A 15 11.27 33.51 15.11
N VAL A 16 10.16 34.24 15.12
CA VAL A 16 9.52 34.71 16.35
C VAL A 16 8.92 33.54 17.12
N THR A 17 9.16 33.46 18.43
CA THR A 17 8.62 32.37 19.24
C THR A 17 7.15 32.59 19.59
N ILE A 18 6.36 31.51 19.59
CA ILE A 18 4.95 31.58 20.02
C ILE A 18 4.84 32.06 21.47
N THR A 19 5.76 31.62 22.35
CA THR A 19 5.75 32.05 23.76
C THR A 19 6.02 33.54 23.93
N SER A 20 6.89 34.16 23.13
CA SER A 20 7.08 35.61 23.22
C SER A 20 5.88 36.40 22.71
N VAL A 21 5.18 35.86 21.71
CA VAL A 21 3.90 36.45 21.26
C VAL A 21 2.86 36.35 22.38
N MET A 22 2.80 35.22 23.08
CA MET A 22 1.93 35.06 24.25
C MET A 22 2.30 36.04 25.38
N ASP A 23 3.59 36.16 25.72
CA ASP A 23 4.10 37.07 26.75
C ASP A 23 3.76 38.54 26.43
N GLU A 24 3.89 38.93 25.16
CA GLU A 24 3.59 40.28 24.71
C GLU A 24 2.09 40.60 24.78
N GLN A 25 1.24 39.63 24.42
CA GLN A 25 -0.20 39.79 24.40
C GLN A 25 -0.86 39.47 25.76
N GLY A 26 -0.05 39.21 26.80
CA GLY A 26 -0.55 38.93 28.16
C GLY A 26 -1.30 37.59 28.27
N MET A 27 -0.97 36.63 27.41
CA MET A 27 -1.56 35.28 27.46
C MET A 27 -0.78 34.40 28.43
N ASP A 28 -1.36 34.10 29.58
CA ASP A 28 -0.71 33.27 30.61
C ASP A 28 -0.54 31.81 30.16
N TYR A 29 0.60 31.22 30.54
CA TYR A 29 0.89 29.80 30.33
C TYR A 29 1.72 29.19 31.47
N ILE A 30 1.57 27.87 31.64
CA ILE A 30 2.41 27.06 32.52
C ILE A 30 3.64 26.62 31.72
N ASP A 31 4.84 27.07 32.10
CA ASP A 31 6.10 26.63 31.48
C ASP A 31 6.49 25.23 31.96
N MET A 32 6.56 24.28 31.02
CA MET A 32 6.94 22.88 31.22
C MET A 32 8.28 22.54 30.54
N ARG A 33 9.27 23.44 30.63
CA ARG A 33 10.65 23.34 30.09
C ARG A 33 10.76 23.25 28.57
N ASN A 34 10.26 22.17 27.97
CA ASN A 34 10.22 21.97 26.51
C ASN A 34 8.87 22.36 25.91
N PHE A 35 7.84 22.47 26.74
CA PHE A 35 6.49 22.83 26.35
C PHE A 35 6.00 24.03 27.16
N ALA A 36 4.97 24.70 26.68
CA ALA A 36 4.15 25.64 27.45
C ALA A 36 2.67 25.29 27.25
N GLN A 37 1.89 25.29 28.32
CA GLN A 37 0.45 25.01 28.28
C GLN A 37 -0.30 26.31 28.59
N SER A 38 -1.23 26.73 27.72
CA SER A 38 -2.04 27.92 28.00
C SER A 38 -2.91 27.74 29.26
N VAL A 39 -3.03 28.79 30.06
CA VAL A 39 -3.92 28.81 31.24
C VAL A 39 -5.38 28.93 30.83
N GLU A 40 -5.69 29.76 29.82
CA GLU A 40 -7.05 29.98 29.32
C GLU A 40 -7.57 28.80 28.49
N HIS A 41 -6.67 28.12 27.77
CA HIS A 41 -6.98 26.97 26.94
C HIS A 41 -6.15 25.76 27.37
N ASP A 42 -6.71 24.97 28.29
CA ASP A 42 -6.08 23.78 28.90
C ASP A 42 -5.54 22.73 27.90
N SER A 43 -6.04 22.75 26.68
CA SER A 43 -5.72 21.82 25.59
C SER A 43 -4.80 22.43 24.53
N LEU A 44 -4.41 23.71 24.69
CA LEU A 44 -3.46 24.43 23.85
C LEU A 44 -2.04 24.25 24.40
N MET A 45 -1.23 23.49 23.67
CA MET A 45 0.15 23.15 24.00
C MET A 45 1.12 23.72 22.97
N ILE A 46 2.15 24.42 23.43
CA ILE A 46 3.24 24.96 22.62
C ILE A 46 4.48 24.07 22.78
N ASP A 47 4.98 23.45 21.71
CA ASP A 47 6.31 22.79 21.70
C ASP A 47 7.39 23.85 21.42
N LYS A 48 8.05 24.31 22.48
CA LYS A 48 9.06 25.39 22.41
C LYS A 48 10.30 25.00 21.59
N ARG A 49 10.53 23.71 21.33
CA ARG A 49 11.66 23.23 20.51
C ARG A 49 11.34 23.27 19.02
N LYS A 50 10.07 23.05 18.68
CA LYS A 50 9.58 23.07 17.29
C LYS A 50 9.02 24.43 16.90
N ASN A 51 8.76 25.28 17.90
CA ASN A 51 8.04 26.54 17.77
C ASN A 51 6.68 26.33 17.07
N ARG A 52 5.88 25.39 17.61
CA ARG A 52 4.56 25.02 17.08
C ARG A 52 3.55 24.88 18.20
N PHE A 53 2.31 25.22 17.92
CA PHE A 53 1.19 24.97 18.82
C PHE A 53 0.34 23.78 18.36
N TYR A 54 -0.33 23.15 19.32
CA TYR A 54 -1.30 22.09 19.16
C TYR A 54 -2.48 22.38 20.06
N TRP A 55 -3.69 22.49 19.50
CA TRP A 55 -4.91 22.74 20.26
C TRP A 55 -5.76 21.47 20.24
N ASN A 56 -5.48 20.55 21.17
CA ASN A 56 -5.94 19.17 21.12
C ASN A 56 -7.47 19.00 21.23
N SER A 57 -8.19 20.00 21.75
CA SER A 57 -9.65 20.00 21.81
C SER A 57 -10.32 20.50 20.53
N GLN A 58 -9.57 21.13 19.63
CA GLN A 58 -10.09 21.68 18.38
C GLN A 58 -9.70 20.79 17.20
N ILE A 59 -10.70 20.29 16.48
CA ILE A 59 -10.53 19.42 15.32
C ILE A 59 -11.12 20.12 14.10
N GLU A 60 -10.29 20.33 13.07
CA GLU A 60 -10.68 20.85 11.76
C GLU A 60 -10.21 19.87 10.69
N ASP A 61 -11.09 19.53 9.74
CA ASP A 61 -10.81 18.56 8.67
C ASP A 61 -10.25 17.21 9.19
N GLY A 62 -10.78 16.75 10.34
CA GLY A 62 -10.38 15.50 10.97
C GLY A 62 -8.97 15.51 11.59
N LYS A 63 -8.35 16.69 11.76
CA LYS A 63 -7.03 16.85 12.36
C LYS A 63 -7.07 17.83 13.53
N VAL A 64 -6.21 17.58 14.51
CA VAL A 64 -5.96 18.54 15.60
C VAL A 64 -5.45 19.84 14.99
N VAL A 65 -6.11 20.94 15.36
CA VAL A 65 -5.69 22.28 15.00
C VAL A 65 -4.26 22.51 15.52
N SER A 66 -3.33 22.81 14.61
CA SER A 66 -1.93 23.02 14.93
C SER A 66 -1.26 23.87 13.86
N GLY A 67 -0.18 24.55 14.21
CA GLY A 67 0.46 25.51 13.30
C GLY A 67 1.79 26.03 13.81
N ASP A 68 2.44 26.87 13.00
CA ASP A 68 3.59 27.67 13.41
C ASP A 68 3.16 29.01 14.02
N THR A 69 4.11 29.91 14.29
CA THR A 69 3.83 31.24 14.87
C THR A 69 2.90 32.09 14.00
N ILE A 70 2.97 31.96 12.67
CA ILE A 70 2.10 32.72 11.76
C ILE A 70 0.67 32.20 11.88
N ASP A 71 0.50 30.88 11.88
CA ASP A 71 -0.80 30.26 12.08
C ASP A 71 -1.39 30.59 13.46
N PHE A 72 -0.55 30.68 14.49
CA PHE A 72 -0.94 31.08 15.84
C PHE A 72 -1.52 32.51 15.84
N VAL A 73 -0.79 33.48 15.30
CA VAL A 73 -1.23 34.88 15.21
C VAL A 73 -2.50 35.03 14.39
N LYS A 74 -2.58 34.37 13.24
CA LYS A 74 -3.79 34.39 12.40
C LYS A 74 -5.01 33.95 13.21
N ARG A 75 -4.86 32.87 13.97
CA ARG A 75 -5.97 32.22 14.67
C ARG A 75 -6.38 32.95 15.93
N PHE A 76 -5.44 33.23 16.82
CA PHE A 76 -5.74 33.79 18.14
C PHE A 76 -5.93 35.31 18.11
N PHE A 77 -5.43 36.01 17.09
CA PHE A 77 -5.61 37.46 16.94
C PHE A 77 -6.46 37.85 15.73
N ASN A 78 -7.13 36.88 15.09
CA ASN A 78 -8.02 37.08 13.96
C ASN A 78 -7.42 37.94 12.83
N LYS A 79 -6.15 37.70 12.51
CA LYS A 79 -5.40 38.42 11.48
C LYS A 79 -5.38 37.61 10.18
N SER A 80 -5.44 38.30 9.04
CA SER A 80 -5.13 37.70 7.74
C SER A 80 -3.66 37.27 7.68
N HIS A 81 -3.30 36.45 6.67
CA HIS A 81 -1.93 35.97 6.53
C HIS A 81 -0.91 37.11 6.38
N MET A 82 -1.24 38.16 5.62
CA MET A 82 -0.35 39.31 5.45
C MET A 82 -0.26 40.16 6.72
N GLU A 83 -1.36 40.37 7.44
CA GLU A 83 -1.34 41.09 8.72
C GLU A 83 -0.54 40.34 9.79
N ALA A 84 -0.61 39.01 9.80
CA ALA A 84 0.19 38.18 10.70
C ALA A 84 1.69 38.25 10.38
N LEU A 85 2.05 38.24 9.09
CA LEU A 85 3.43 38.40 8.65
C LEU A 85 4.00 39.77 9.01
N THR A 86 3.22 40.84 8.79
CA THR A 86 3.63 42.21 9.14
C THR A 86 3.77 42.35 10.65
N TYR A 87 2.78 41.93 11.43
CA TYR A 87 2.82 41.94 12.90
C TYR A 87 4.06 41.22 13.46
N LEU A 88 4.37 40.02 12.96
CA LEU A 88 5.54 39.26 13.42
C LEU A 88 6.88 39.83 12.94
N ALA A 89 6.88 40.78 12.01
CA ALA A 89 8.09 41.38 11.44
C ALA A 89 8.29 42.84 11.85
N GLU A 90 7.35 43.43 12.60
CA GLU A 90 7.45 44.79 13.13
C GLU A 90 8.59 44.89 14.16
N GLU A 91 9.52 45.81 13.94
CA GLU A 91 10.70 46.03 14.80
C GLU A 91 10.36 46.70 16.15
N GLU A 92 9.15 47.23 16.34
CA GLU A 92 8.72 47.94 17.56
C GLU A 92 8.32 47.00 18.72
N HIS A 93 8.25 45.70 18.47
CA HIS A 93 7.92 44.72 19.51
C HIS A 93 9.14 44.42 20.40
N GLU A 94 9.42 45.28 21.40
CA GLU A 94 10.56 45.16 22.33
C GLU A 94 10.64 43.82 23.08
N LYS A 95 9.55 43.05 23.12
CA LYS A 95 9.43 41.78 23.88
C LYS A 95 9.46 40.52 23.01
N LEU A 96 9.38 40.62 21.68
CA LEU A 96 9.40 39.44 20.82
C LEU A 96 10.81 38.85 20.77
N THR A 97 10.96 37.63 21.28
CA THR A 97 12.22 36.90 21.17
C THR A 97 12.21 36.07 19.90
N THR A 98 13.31 36.16 19.16
CA THR A 98 13.56 35.28 18.03
C THR A 98 14.31 34.04 18.52
N GLN A 99 13.82 32.87 18.16
CA GLN A 99 14.66 31.68 18.17
C GLN A 99 15.47 31.71 16.89
N GLU A 100 16.77 32.01 16.99
CA GLU A 100 17.68 31.46 16.01
C GLU A 100 17.48 29.94 16.05
N LYS A 101 16.95 29.37 14.96
CA LYS A 101 17.11 27.94 14.73
C LYS A 101 18.60 27.70 14.54
N MET A 102 19.36 27.65 15.63
CA MET A 102 20.41 26.67 15.73
C MET A 102 19.69 25.32 15.72
N ALA A 103 19.27 24.89 14.52
CA ALA A 103 19.13 23.48 14.24
C ALA A 103 20.52 22.94 14.56
N LYS A 104 20.69 22.39 15.78
CA LYS A 104 21.90 21.63 16.09
C LYS A 104 22.06 20.70 14.90
N PRO A 105 23.17 20.81 14.13
CA PRO A 105 23.34 19.97 12.96
C PRO A 105 23.13 18.54 13.43
N LYS A 106 22.19 17.85 12.79
CA LYS A 106 21.85 16.48 13.14
C LYS A 106 23.14 15.68 13.09
N GLU A 107 23.50 15.07 14.21
CA GLU A 107 24.68 14.21 14.26
C GLU A 107 24.55 13.16 13.14
N PRO A 108 25.61 12.91 12.35
CA PRO A 108 25.58 11.88 11.33
C PRO A 108 25.20 10.53 11.93
N PHE A 109 24.48 9.71 11.16
CA PHE A 109 24.23 8.33 11.55
C PHE A 109 25.55 7.58 11.76
N GLN A 110 25.62 6.83 12.86
CA GLN A 110 26.67 5.87 13.10
C GLN A 110 26.03 4.50 13.27
N TYR A 111 26.64 3.48 12.67
CA TYR A 111 26.13 2.12 12.81
C TYR A 111 26.44 1.59 14.21
N TYR A 112 25.47 1.68 15.12
CA TYR A 112 25.62 1.33 16.54
C TYR A 112 25.00 -0.03 16.91
N PHE A 113 24.42 -0.76 15.94
CA PHE A 113 23.76 -2.03 16.22
C PHE A 113 24.78 -3.10 16.62
N GLN A 114 24.52 -3.74 17.75
CA GLN A 114 25.20 -4.97 18.15
C GLN A 114 24.46 -6.14 17.52
N HIS A 115 25.16 -7.00 16.79
CA HIS A 115 24.54 -8.15 16.12
C HIS A 115 24.28 -9.30 17.09
N ALA A 116 23.19 -10.03 16.85
CA ALA A 116 23.00 -11.33 17.47
C ALA A 116 24.03 -12.33 16.94
N ASN A 117 24.30 -13.39 17.72
CA ASN A 117 25.21 -14.46 17.32
C ASN A 117 24.70 -15.26 16.11
N THR A 118 23.39 -15.18 15.82
CA THR A 118 22.75 -15.86 14.69
C THR A 118 21.79 -14.92 13.97
N PHE A 119 21.50 -15.22 12.71
CA PHE A 119 20.53 -14.50 11.88
C PHE A 119 19.15 -15.20 11.85
N GLN A 120 18.89 -16.12 12.78
CA GLN A 120 17.79 -17.07 12.68
C GLN A 120 16.39 -16.41 12.74
N GLU A 121 16.19 -15.42 13.61
CA GLU A 121 14.87 -14.80 13.83
C GLU A 121 14.50 -13.87 12.68
N ALA A 122 15.43 -13.02 12.24
CA ALA A 122 15.23 -12.17 11.07
C ALA A 122 15.03 -13.02 9.81
N ARG A 123 15.79 -14.12 9.65
CA ARG A 123 15.62 -15.05 8.53
C ARG A 123 14.27 -15.78 8.59
N ASN A 124 13.85 -16.26 9.76
CA ASN A 124 12.55 -16.90 9.94
C ASN A 124 11.41 -15.96 9.57
N TYR A 125 11.46 -14.71 10.06
CA TYR A 125 10.49 -13.68 9.72
C TYR A 125 10.42 -13.44 8.20
N LEU A 126 11.55 -13.19 7.54
CA LEU A 126 11.55 -12.86 6.11
C LEU A 126 11.21 -14.06 5.21
N VAL A 127 11.74 -15.24 5.50
CA VAL A 127 11.60 -16.41 4.64
C VAL A 127 10.32 -17.18 4.97
N ASN A 128 10.09 -17.53 6.23
CA ASN A 128 9.01 -18.43 6.60
C ASN A 128 7.68 -17.70 6.75
N GLU A 129 7.68 -16.52 7.37
CA GLU A 129 6.45 -15.73 7.50
C GLU A 129 6.17 -14.93 6.23
N ARG A 130 7.16 -14.18 5.73
CA ARG A 130 6.98 -13.26 4.58
C ARG A 130 7.21 -13.90 3.21
N LYS A 131 7.61 -15.17 3.15
CA LYS A 131 7.81 -15.97 1.92
C LYS A 131 8.88 -15.41 0.96
N ILE A 132 9.73 -14.50 1.43
CA ILE A 132 10.81 -13.91 0.63
C ILE A 132 11.86 -14.99 0.33
N SER A 133 12.46 -14.93 -0.86
CA SER A 133 13.48 -15.88 -1.30
C SER A 133 14.61 -16.05 -0.27
N PRO A 134 14.90 -17.29 0.20
CA PRO A 134 15.98 -17.53 1.14
C PRO A 134 17.34 -17.16 0.56
N VAL A 135 17.56 -17.41 -0.74
CA VAL A 135 18.80 -17.05 -1.43
C VAL A 135 19.00 -15.54 -1.42
N LEU A 136 17.94 -14.77 -1.65
CA LEU A 136 17.98 -13.32 -1.61
C LEU A 136 18.31 -12.80 -0.20
N VAL A 137 17.56 -13.27 0.79
CA VAL A 137 17.74 -12.90 2.21
C VAL A 137 19.14 -13.22 2.70
N ASP A 138 19.62 -14.45 2.45
CA ASP A 138 20.95 -14.90 2.87
C ASP A 138 22.06 -14.10 2.15
N THR A 139 21.85 -13.71 0.89
CA THR A 139 22.80 -12.88 0.13
C THR A 139 22.87 -11.46 0.67
N LEU A 140 21.72 -10.84 0.94
CA LEU A 140 21.68 -9.48 1.51
C LEU A 140 22.25 -9.44 2.92
N HIS A 141 22.04 -10.49 3.71
CA HIS A 141 22.67 -10.63 5.01
C HIS A 141 24.20 -10.70 4.93
N LYS A 142 24.72 -11.59 4.08
CA LYS A 142 26.17 -11.70 3.83
C LYS A 142 26.80 -10.39 3.36
N LYS A 143 26.05 -9.58 2.61
CA LYS A 143 26.49 -8.27 2.10
C LYS A 143 26.30 -7.11 3.08
N GLY A 144 25.77 -7.33 4.28
CA GLY A 144 25.60 -6.26 5.27
C GLY A 144 24.30 -5.46 5.15
N PHE A 145 23.45 -5.74 4.15
CA PHE A 145 22.22 -4.98 3.90
C PHE A 145 21.10 -5.33 4.90
N ILE A 146 21.05 -6.58 5.37
CA ILE A 146 20.06 -7.04 6.34
C ILE A 146 20.81 -7.69 7.51
N GLN A 147 20.52 -7.27 8.73
CA GLN A 147 21.15 -7.78 9.94
C GLN A 147 20.11 -8.14 10.98
N GLN A 148 20.53 -8.93 11.97
CA GLN A 148 19.76 -9.16 13.18
C GLN A 148 20.50 -8.51 14.34
N ASP A 149 19.84 -7.62 15.07
CA ASP A 149 20.42 -7.04 16.28
C ASP A 149 20.29 -7.98 17.48
N LYS A 150 20.95 -7.63 18.60
CA LYS A 150 20.93 -8.41 19.84
C LYS A 150 19.54 -8.56 20.48
N TYR A 151 18.56 -7.77 20.04
CA TYR A 151 17.17 -7.85 20.47
C TYR A 151 16.33 -8.69 19.51
N ASN A 152 16.99 -9.44 18.61
CA ASN A 152 16.38 -10.25 17.57
C ASN A 152 15.51 -9.45 16.59
N GLN A 153 15.79 -8.15 16.41
CA GLN A 153 15.10 -7.32 15.44
C GLN A 153 15.78 -7.41 14.08
N CYS A 154 14.98 -7.38 13.01
CA CYS A 154 15.47 -7.30 11.64
C CYS A 154 15.84 -5.85 11.32
N VAL A 155 17.11 -5.62 10.96
CA VAL A 155 17.69 -4.30 10.67
C VAL A 155 17.99 -4.22 9.17
N PHE A 156 17.34 -3.31 8.46
CA PHE A 156 17.56 -3.01 7.04
C PHE A 156 18.45 -1.78 6.92
N VAL A 157 19.69 -1.97 6.48
CA VAL A 157 20.72 -0.92 6.48
C VAL A 157 20.60 -0.03 5.24
N TRP A 158 20.50 1.28 5.45
CA TRP A 158 20.39 2.26 4.36
C TRP A 158 21.76 2.62 3.85
N SER A 159 21.96 2.56 2.53
CA SER A 159 23.24 2.89 1.90
C SER A 159 23.15 4.19 1.10
N ASP A 160 24.05 5.12 1.35
CA ASP A 160 24.31 6.27 0.49
C ASP A 160 25.80 6.25 0.14
N THR A 161 26.14 6.26 -1.15
CA THR A 161 27.53 6.16 -1.65
C THR A 161 28.38 5.05 -1.00
N GLY A 162 27.75 3.93 -0.60
CA GLY A 162 28.42 2.80 0.05
C GLY A 162 28.64 2.97 1.56
N LYS A 163 28.20 4.07 2.17
CA LYS A 163 28.21 4.30 3.61
C LYS A 163 26.83 4.02 4.21
N ALA A 164 26.81 3.48 5.43
CA ALA A 164 25.57 3.35 6.18
C ALA A 164 25.11 4.74 6.65
N VAL A 165 23.89 5.13 6.28
CA VAL A 165 23.32 6.45 6.64
C VAL A 165 22.03 6.35 7.43
N GLY A 166 21.60 5.15 7.76
CA GLY A 166 20.41 4.89 8.56
C GLY A 166 20.07 3.41 8.59
N ALA A 167 18.97 3.09 9.25
CA ALA A 167 18.37 1.77 9.15
C ALA A 167 16.88 1.78 9.50
N SER A 168 16.13 0.89 8.84
CA SER A 168 14.77 0.52 9.22
C SER A 168 14.82 -0.69 10.13
N ILE A 169 13.98 -0.71 11.16
CA ILE A 169 13.98 -1.74 12.19
C ILE A 169 12.59 -2.36 12.25
N ILE A 170 12.52 -3.69 12.12
CA ILE A 170 11.30 -4.47 12.28
C ILE A 170 11.50 -5.50 13.39
N GLY A 171 10.63 -5.50 14.40
CA GLY A 171 10.63 -6.52 15.44
C GLY A 171 10.24 -7.89 14.90
N SER A 172 10.90 -8.96 15.35
CA SER A 172 10.58 -10.34 14.95
C SER A 172 9.28 -10.85 15.60
N GLU A 173 9.02 -10.49 16.85
CA GLU A 173 7.82 -10.90 17.61
C GLU A 173 6.52 -10.29 17.05
N TYR A 174 5.52 -11.13 16.75
CA TYR A 174 4.14 -10.70 16.53
C TYR A 174 3.42 -10.50 17.86
N ASN A 175 3.01 -9.28 18.15
CA ASN A 175 2.25 -8.93 19.34
C ASN A 175 1.24 -7.81 19.03
N PRO A 176 0.02 -8.15 18.58
CA PRO A 176 -1.01 -7.16 18.22
C PRO A 176 -1.56 -6.41 19.44
N GLU A 177 -1.53 -6.99 20.64
CA GLU A 177 -1.91 -6.28 21.88
C GLU A 177 -0.98 -5.11 22.14
N LYS A 178 0.33 -5.30 21.92
CA LYS A 178 1.35 -4.27 22.15
C LYS A 178 1.48 -3.27 21.00
N TYR A 179 1.35 -3.73 19.76
CA TYR A 179 1.66 -2.92 18.57
C TYR A 179 0.44 -2.57 17.70
N GLY A 180 -0.77 -2.91 18.16
CA GLY A 180 -2.03 -2.64 17.48
C GLY A 180 -2.10 -3.25 16.09
N LYS A 181 -2.72 -2.54 15.13
CA LYS A 181 -2.89 -2.98 13.74
C LYS A 181 -1.58 -3.34 13.01
N ARG A 182 -0.44 -2.81 13.45
CA ARG A 182 0.88 -3.14 12.86
C ARG A 182 1.37 -4.53 13.27
N GLY A 183 0.91 -5.04 14.41
CA GLY A 183 1.26 -6.35 14.96
C GLY A 183 2.73 -6.53 15.38
N ARG A 184 3.63 -5.63 14.99
CA ARG A 184 5.07 -5.68 15.29
C ARG A 184 5.62 -4.30 15.51
N PHE A 185 6.76 -4.23 16.20
CA PHE A 185 7.57 -3.02 16.25
C PHE A 185 8.03 -2.64 14.83
N LYS A 186 7.87 -1.37 14.47
CA LYS A 186 8.46 -0.75 13.28
C LYS A 186 9.06 0.59 13.69
N GLY A 187 10.30 0.85 13.30
CA GLY A 187 10.97 2.10 13.65
C GLY A 187 12.15 2.42 12.74
N ILE A 188 12.59 3.67 12.81
CA ILE A 188 13.76 4.18 12.10
C ILE A 188 14.87 4.40 13.13
N ALA A 189 16.09 3.96 12.81
CA ALA A 189 17.24 4.12 13.69
C ALA A 189 17.52 5.59 13.98
N ARG A 190 18.00 5.90 15.19
CA ARG A 190 18.30 7.27 15.61
C ARG A 190 19.33 7.89 14.66
N ASN A 191 19.17 9.18 14.35
CA ASN A 191 20.04 9.94 13.46
C ASN A 191 20.07 9.46 11.99
N SER A 192 19.21 8.51 11.58
CA SER A 192 19.11 8.08 10.17
C SER A 192 18.77 9.23 9.24
N GLU A 193 19.34 9.27 8.06
CA GLU A 193 19.20 10.32 7.06
C GLU A 193 17.73 10.65 6.75
N SER A 194 17.35 11.92 6.72
CA SER A 194 15.95 12.31 6.52
C SER A 194 15.49 12.02 5.09
N ASN A 195 14.23 11.59 4.89
CA ASN A 195 13.65 11.26 3.58
C ASN A 195 14.49 10.23 2.80
N PHE A 196 14.99 9.22 3.50
CA PHE A 196 15.75 8.12 2.92
C PHE A 196 15.21 6.80 3.47
N GLY A 197 15.82 5.70 3.04
CA GLY A 197 15.33 4.36 3.32
C GLY A 197 16.28 3.28 2.83
N PHE A 198 15.89 2.03 3.10
CA PHE A 198 16.60 0.85 2.66
C PHE A 198 16.67 0.84 1.13
N ASN A 199 17.87 0.57 0.60
CA ASN A 199 18.08 0.58 -0.83
C ASN A 199 19.19 -0.37 -1.26
N VAL A 200 19.06 -0.88 -2.48
CA VAL A 200 20.01 -1.79 -3.11
C VAL A 200 20.12 -1.40 -4.58
N THR A 201 21.35 -1.35 -5.11
CA THR A 201 21.60 -1.11 -6.54
C THR A 201 22.09 -2.38 -7.23
N LEU A 202 21.50 -2.69 -8.38
CA LEU A 202 21.86 -3.83 -9.23
C LEU A 202 22.49 -3.31 -10.52
N GLY A 203 23.73 -3.73 -10.80
CA GLY A 203 24.46 -3.32 -12.00
C GLY A 203 24.60 -1.81 -12.15
N THR A 204 24.54 -1.32 -13.39
CA THR A 204 24.48 0.11 -13.69
C THR A 204 23.00 0.50 -13.83
N PRO A 205 22.43 1.23 -12.87
CA PRO A 205 20.98 1.41 -12.83
C PRO A 205 20.49 2.32 -13.94
N ASN A 206 19.38 1.97 -14.59
CA ASN A 206 18.65 2.85 -15.53
C ASN A 206 17.15 2.98 -15.20
N ARG A 207 16.71 2.27 -14.16
CA ARG A 207 15.37 2.32 -13.56
C ARG A 207 15.49 2.51 -12.05
N LEU A 208 14.55 3.25 -11.47
CA LEU A 208 14.39 3.36 -10.03
C LEU A 208 13.05 2.75 -9.63
N TYR A 209 13.04 1.77 -8.73
CA TYR A 209 11.83 1.25 -8.12
C TYR A 209 11.76 1.71 -6.66
N VAL A 210 10.65 2.32 -6.27
CA VAL A 210 10.44 2.82 -4.90
C VAL A 210 9.22 2.15 -4.28
N PHE A 211 9.40 1.55 -3.11
CA PHE A 211 8.37 0.78 -2.39
C PHE A 211 8.02 1.44 -1.06
N GLU A 212 6.83 1.16 -0.52
CA GLU A 212 6.44 1.69 0.80
C GLU A 212 7.22 1.09 1.97
N SER A 213 7.66 -0.16 1.82
CA SER A 213 8.39 -0.88 2.88
C SER A 213 9.53 -1.75 2.34
N PRO A 214 10.53 -2.09 3.19
CA PRO A 214 11.56 -3.07 2.83
C PRO A 214 10.99 -4.45 2.47
N VAL A 215 9.87 -4.86 3.08
CA VAL A 215 9.26 -6.16 2.83
C VAL A 215 8.64 -6.21 1.43
N ASP A 216 7.99 -5.14 0.99
CA ASP A 216 7.42 -5.04 -0.36
C ASP A 216 8.50 -5.05 -1.43
N LEU A 217 9.58 -4.29 -1.20
CA LEU A 217 10.76 -4.29 -2.07
C LEU A 217 11.31 -5.71 -2.27
N LEU A 218 11.53 -6.45 -1.18
CA LEU A 218 12.06 -7.80 -1.24
C LEU A 218 11.06 -8.81 -1.81
N SER A 219 9.76 -8.59 -1.61
CA SER A 219 8.71 -9.43 -2.15
C SER A 219 8.64 -9.28 -3.67
N TYR A 220 8.64 -8.04 -4.17
CA TYR A 220 8.73 -7.74 -5.60
C TYR A 220 9.98 -8.36 -6.23
N TRP A 221 11.15 -8.21 -5.58
CA TRP A 221 12.39 -8.79 -6.09
C TRP A 221 12.38 -10.32 -6.07
N THR A 222 11.73 -10.95 -5.08
CA THR A 222 11.53 -12.41 -5.05
C THR A 222 10.69 -12.88 -6.25
N MET A 223 9.63 -12.13 -6.60
CA MET A 223 8.77 -12.44 -7.74
C MET A 223 9.41 -12.08 -9.10
N ASN A 224 10.46 -11.24 -9.10
CA ASN A 224 11.15 -10.76 -10.29
C ASN A 224 12.66 -11.00 -10.22
N PRO A 225 13.12 -12.28 -10.16
CA PRO A 225 14.54 -12.62 -10.02
C PRO A 225 15.42 -12.15 -11.19
N GLN A 226 14.81 -11.82 -12.33
CA GLN A 226 15.45 -11.32 -13.55
C GLN A 226 15.84 -9.83 -13.49
N LEU A 227 15.50 -9.12 -12.40
CA LEU A 227 15.83 -7.70 -12.24
C LEU A 227 17.35 -7.48 -12.36
N LYS A 228 17.70 -6.50 -13.20
CA LYS A 228 19.07 -6.06 -13.46
C LYS A 228 19.06 -4.57 -13.74
N ASN A 229 20.21 -3.91 -13.60
CA ASN A 229 20.39 -2.50 -13.97
C ASN A 229 19.31 -1.60 -13.37
N CYS A 230 19.06 -1.71 -12.07
CA CYS A 230 18.08 -0.86 -11.39
C CYS A 230 18.52 -0.53 -9.96
N MET A 231 17.96 0.54 -9.42
CA MET A 231 17.97 0.83 -7.99
C MET A 231 16.61 0.44 -7.42
N LEU A 232 16.62 -0.34 -6.34
CA LEU A 232 15.46 -0.68 -5.52
C LEU A 232 15.58 0.13 -4.23
N ALA A 233 14.53 0.83 -3.83
CA ALA A 233 14.53 1.66 -2.64
C ALA A 233 13.16 1.61 -1.93
N GLU A 234 13.14 1.88 -0.63
CA GLU A 234 11.90 2.10 0.13
C GLU A 234 11.88 3.48 0.79
N MET A 235 10.69 4.01 1.06
CA MET A 235 10.48 5.42 1.48
C MET A 235 9.98 5.61 2.93
N GLU A 236 9.90 4.52 3.71
CA GLU A 236 9.34 4.47 5.06
C GLU A 236 7.91 5.05 5.09
N GLY A 237 7.06 4.53 4.21
CA GLY A 237 5.73 5.05 3.87
C GLY A 237 5.75 6.12 2.77
N LEU A 238 4.55 6.55 2.36
CA LEU A 238 4.30 7.48 1.24
C LEU A 238 4.97 8.86 1.44
N LYS A 239 6.22 9.02 0.98
CA LYS A 239 7.01 10.26 1.08
C LYS A 239 7.63 10.65 -0.25
N GLU A 240 7.06 11.69 -0.88
CA GLU A 240 7.53 12.19 -2.19
C GLU A 240 9.00 12.62 -2.16
N GLN A 241 9.42 13.27 -1.06
CA GLN A 241 10.80 13.70 -0.86
C GLN A 241 11.82 12.56 -0.88
N SER A 242 11.41 11.36 -0.46
CA SER A 242 12.29 10.19 -0.52
C SER A 242 12.56 9.77 -1.95
N VAL A 243 11.57 9.85 -2.84
CA VAL A 243 11.72 9.52 -4.26
C VAL A 243 12.78 10.41 -4.91
N TYR A 244 12.70 11.73 -4.70
CA TYR A 244 13.71 12.67 -5.22
C TYR A 244 15.09 12.42 -4.66
N LYS A 245 15.18 12.07 -3.37
CA LYS A 245 16.46 11.77 -2.75
C LYS A 245 17.10 10.53 -3.34
N PHE A 246 16.34 9.49 -3.65
CA PHE A 246 16.86 8.31 -4.33
C PHE A 246 17.26 8.58 -5.78
N MET A 247 16.50 9.42 -6.51
CA MET A 247 16.94 9.89 -7.83
C MET A 247 18.28 10.61 -7.76
N ASN A 248 18.44 11.55 -6.81
CA ASN A 248 19.69 12.26 -6.61
C ASN A 248 20.82 11.31 -6.17
N ASN A 249 20.54 10.38 -5.26
CA ASN A 249 21.51 9.35 -4.85
C ASN A 249 21.96 8.51 -6.05
N MET A 250 21.05 8.10 -6.93
CA MET A 250 21.38 7.36 -8.14
C MET A 250 22.31 8.17 -9.07
N ILE A 251 22.02 9.46 -9.26
CA ILE A 251 22.83 10.37 -10.07
C ILE A 251 24.22 10.58 -9.46
N VAL A 252 24.30 10.89 -8.17
CA VAL A 252 25.55 11.23 -7.49
C VAL A 252 26.41 10.00 -7.25
N SER A 253 25.83 8.89 -6.79
CA SER A 253 26.59 7.71 -6.39
C SER A 253 26.90 6.75 -7.53
N LYS A 254 26.10 6.76 -8.61
CA LYS A 254 26.25 5.83 -9.76
C LYS A 254 26.52 6.53 -11.08
N GLY A 255 26.44 7.86 -11.14
CA GLY A 255 26.56 8.59 -12.40
C GLY A 255 25.45 8.26 -13.39
N ALA A 256 24.28 7.82 -12.91
CA ALA A 256 23.21 7.30 -13.75
C ALA A 256 21.86 7.97 -13.45
N THR A 257 20.99 8.06 -14.46
CA THR A 257 19.64 8.60 -14.37
C THR A 257 18.61 7.48 -14.58
N PRO A 258 17.43 7.55 -13.94
CA PRO A 258 16.37 6.56 -14.15
C PRO A 258 15.63 6.80 -15.49
N TYR A 259 16.36 6.90 -16.60
CA TYR A 259 15.82 7.31 -17.90
C TYR A 259 14.77 6.34 -18.48
N GLU A 260 14.72 5.09 -18.03
CA GLU A 260 13.64 4.17 -18.40
C GLU A 260 12.37 4.33 -17.54
N GLY A 261 12.45 5.06 -16.43
CA GLY A 261 11.32 5.41 -15.57
C GLY A 261 11.54 5.18 -14.08
N ILE A 262 10.63 5.75 -13.30
CA ILE A 262 10.52 5.59 -11.84
C ILE A 262 9.27 4.79 -11.54
N TYR A 263 9.43 3.59 -11.02
CA TYR A 263 8.37 2.63 -10.76
C TYR A 263 7.94 2.70 -9.30
N LEU A 264 6.67 3.01 -9.06
CA LEU A 264 6.14 3.18 -7.70
C LEU A 264 5.40 1.91 -7.26
N GLY A 265 6.03 1.15 -6.36
CA GLY A 265 5.50 -0.06 -5.74
C GLY A 265 4.80 0.25 -4.41
N ILE A 266 3.68 0.92 -4.51
CA ILE A 266 2.84 1.36 -3.39
C ILE A 266 1.67 0.41 -3.15
N ASP A 267 1.06 0.53 -1.98
CA ASP A 267 -0.11 -0.24 -1.59
C ASP A 267 -1.27 0.03 -2.57
N ASN A 268 -1.97 -1.03 -2.95
CA ASN A 268 -3.19 -1.00 -3.77
C ASN A 268 -4.39 -0.57 -2.90
N ASP A 269 -4.30 0.64 -2.36
CA ASP A 269 -5.32 1.25 -1.53
C ASP A 269 -5.56 2.73 -1.92
N PRO A 270 -6.59 3.40 -1.36
CA PRO A 270 -6.87 4.78 -1.70
C PRO A 270 -5.71 5.76 -1.42
N ALA A 271 -4.87 5.51 -0.41
CA ALA A 271 -3.75 6.40 -0.10
C ALA A 271 -2.61 6.23 -1.11
N GLY A 272 -2.27 4.99 -1.47
CA GLY A 272 -1.30 4.69 -2.52
C GLY A 272 -1.73 5.30 -3.86
N GLN A 273 -2.97 5.07 -4.28
CA GLN A 273 -3.47 5.62 -5.55
C GLN A 273 -3.37 7.16 -5.61
N ARG A 274 -3.69 7.87 -4.52
CA ARG A 274 -3.50 9.33 -4.43
C ARG A 274 -2.03 9.75 -4.50
N PHE A 275 -1.14 8.98 -3.89
CA PHE A 275 0.30 9.25 -3.94
C PHE A 275 0.85 9.11 -5.36
N PHE A 276 0.45 8.06 -6.08
CA PHE A 276 0.80 7.91 -7.51
C PHE A 276 0.30 9.10 -8.32
N ASP A 277 -0.97 9.46 -8.17
CA ASP A 277 -1.57 10.58 -8.89
C ASP A 277 -0.79 11.89 -8.65
N ASN A 278 -0.37 12.18 -7.41
CA ASN A 278 0.41 13.37 -7.09
C ASN A 278 1.77 13.41 -7.80
N LEU A 279 2.50 12.29 -7.82
CA LEU A 279 3.79 12.22 -8.51
C LEU A 279 3.63 12.23 -10.03
N SER A 280 2.56 11.63 -10.56
CA SER A 280 2.29 11.60 -12.01
C SER A 280 2.00 12.97 -12.63
N LYS A 281 1.64 13.97 -11.80
CA LYS A 281 1.46 15.38 -12.21
C LYS A 281 2.79 16.08 -12.51
N LEU A 282 3.90 15.50 -12.09
CA LEU A 282 5.21 16.13 -12.12
C LEU A 282 5.95 15.69 -13.37
N SER A 283 6.59 16.64 -14.03
CA SER A 283 7.51 16.36 -15.13
C SER A 283 8.93 16.38 -14.59
N TYR A 284 9.72 15.40 -15.00
CA TYR A 284 11.16 15.38 -14.73
C TYR A 284 11.88 15.17 -16.05
N THR A 285 12.88 16.00 -16.29
CA THR A 285 13.77 15.84 -17.44
C THR A 285 15.17 15.56 -16.89
N ASP A 286 15.83 14.53 -17.41
CA ASP A 286 17.18 14.21 -17.01
C ASP A 286 18.23 15.17 -17.61
N LYS A 287 19.50 14.96 -17.27
CA LYS A 287 20.61 15.84 -17.71
C LYS A 287 20.79 15.87 -19.22
N GLU A 288 20.28 14.86 -19.93
CA GLU A 288 20.35 14.72 -21.38
C GLU A 288 19.09 15.25 -22.08
N GLY A 289 18.13 15.82 -21.35
CA GLY A 289 16.89 16.34 -21.92
C GLY A 289 15.80 15.29 -22.11
N ARG A 290 15.94 14.09 -21.53
CA ARG A 290 14.95 13.01 -21.64
C ARG A 290 13.90 13.11 -20.53
N ASP A 291 12.63 13.01 -20.89
CA ASP A 291 11.55 12.94 -19.92
C ASP A 291 11.59 11.61 -19.17
N VAL A 292 11.56 11.67 -17.84
CA VAL A 292 11.47 10.53 -16.95
C VAL A 292 10.03 10.45 -16.44
N GLU A 293 9.40 9.32 -16.73
CA GLU A 293 8.03 9.06 -16.34
C GLU A 293 7.95 8.30 -15.02
N PHE A 294 6.94 8.67 -14.21
CA PHE A 294 6.47 7.85 -13.11
C PHE A 294 5.55 6.74 -13.63
N LYS A 295 5.84 5.50 -13.27
CA LYS A 295 5.15 4.29 -13.73
C LYS A 295 4.53 3.54 -12.55
N ARG A 296 3.34 3.00 -12.75
CA ARG A 296 2.67 2.17 -11.74
C ARG A 296 3.40 0.84 -11.62
N CYS A 297 3.69 0.44 -10.38
CA CYS A 297 4.21 -0.88 -10.03
C CYS A 297 3.40 -1.44 -8.85
N VAL A 298 2.08 -1.25 -8.89
CA VAL A 298 1.15 -1.67 -7.83
C VAL A 298 0.79 -3.14 -8.03
N ALA A 299 0.85 -3.93 -6.95
CA ALA A 299 0.51 -5.34 -7.00
C ALA A 299 -0.97 -5.53 -7.35
N HIS A 300 -1.24 -6.35 -8.37
CA HIS A 300 -2.62 -6.70 -8.78
C HIS A 300 -3.55 -5.49 -8.98
N ASP A 301 -3.00 -4.40 -9.55
CA ASP A 301 -3.73 -3.14 -9.74
C ASP A 301 -5.00 -3.29 -10.60
N LEU A 302 -5.02 -4.26 -11.51
CA LEU A 302 -6.14 -4.52 -12.44
C LEU A 302 -7.13 -5.58 -11.93
N ASP A 303 -6.99 -6.03 -10.69
CA ASP A 303 -7.98 -6.92 -10.09
C ASP A 303 -9.30 -6.18 -9.85
N ILE A 304 -10.42 -6.84 -10.12
CA ILE A 304 -11.77 -6.30 -9.95
C ILE A 304 -12.51 -7.19 -8.93
N PRO A 305 -13.19 -6.61 -7.91
CA PRO A 305 -14.01 -7.39 -7.00
C PRO A 305 -15.07 -8.20 -7.76
N LYS A 306 -15.05 -9.52 -7.57
CA LYS A 306 -15.92 -10.46 -8.29
C LYS A 306 -17.40 -10.17 -8.07
N ALA A 307 -17.75 -9.74 -6.85
CA ALA A 307 -19.12 -9.36 -6.48
C ALA A 307 -19.65 -8.15 -7.26
N ASN A 308 -18.77 -7.26 -7.75
CA ASN A 308 -19.18 -6.04 -8.42
C ASN A 308 -19.45 -6.24 -9.92
N ILE A 309 -18.83 -7.25 -10.55
CA ILE A 309 -18.91 -7.48 -12.00
C ILE A 309 -20.36 -7.69 -12.48
N PRO A 310 -21.20 -8.52 -11.82
CA PRO A 310 -22.60 -8.67 -12.23
C PRO A 310 -23.37 -7.34 -12.19
N ILE A 311 -23.11 -6.50 -11.19
CA ILE A 311 -23.78 -5.20 -11.01
C ILE A 311 -23.39 -4.24 -12.15
N TYR A 312 -22.10 -4.16 -12.48
CA TYR A 312 -21.64 -3.36 -13.63
C TYR A 312 -22.23 -3.89 -14.94
N SER A 313 -22.29 -5.21 -15.11
CA SER A 313 -22.81 -5.83 -16.33
C SER A 313 -24.29 -5.55 -16.53
N GLU A 314 -25.09 -5.62 -15.47
CA GLU A 314 -26.52 -5.31 -15.51
C GLU A 314 -26.77 -3.85 -15.90
N ALA A 315 -26.08 -2.90 -15.24
CA ALA A 315 -26.17 -1.48 -15.57
C ALA A 315 -25.72 -1.20 -17.01
N ALA A 316 -24.62 -1.80 -17.45
CA ALA A 316 -24.08 -1.63 -18.79
C ALA A 316 -25.03 -2.16 -19.88
N ASN A 317 -25.65 -3.32 -19.66
CA ASN A 317 -26.61 -3.91 -20.58
C ASN A 317 -27.85 -3.03 -20.77
N GLN A 318 -28.33 -2.38 -19.70
CA GLN A 318 -29.48 -1.48 -19.76
C GLN A 318 -29.24 -0.27 -20.67
N TYR A 319 -28.01 0.27 -20.66
CA TYR A 319 -27.64 1.48 -21.42
C TYR A 319 -26.78 1.19 -22.66
N GLN A 320 -26.54 -0.09 -22.98
CA GLN A 320 -25.74 -0.56 -24.11
C GLN A 320 -24.30 -0.01 -24.15
N VAL A 321 -23.66 0.12 -22.99
CA VAL A 321 -22.28 0.60 -22.85
C VAL A 321 -21.32 -0.53 -22.41
N ASP A 322 -20.01 -0.29 -22.43
CA ASP A 322 -19.04 -1.25 -21.90
C ASP A 322 -18.96 -1.18 -20.36
N TRP A 323 -19.29 -2.30 -19.69
CA TRP A 323 -19.23 -2.39 -18.23
C TRP A 323 -17.82 -2.14 -17.66
N ARG A 324 -16.76 -2.36 -18.45
CA ARG A 324 -15.37 -2.10 -18.05
C ARG A 324 -15.11 -0.61 -17.84
N MET A 325 -15.83 0.27 -18.53
CA MET A 325 -15.72 1.71 -18.31
C MET A 325 -16.34 2.12 -16.96
N ILE A 326 -17.42 1.44 -16.54
CA ILE A 326 -18.00 1.61 -15.20
C ILE A 326 -16.98 1.16 -14.14
N ALA A 327 -16.38 -0.02 -14.32
CA ALA A 327 -15.35 -0.54 -13.42
C ALA A 327 -14.10 0.36 -13.37
N ALA A 328 -13.65 0.90 -14.51
CA ALA A 328 -12.53 1.85 -14.58
C ALA A 328 -12.83 3.16 -13.86
N THR A 329 -14.06 3.66 -13.98
CA THR A 329 -14.54 4.84 -13.26
C THR A 329 -14.50 4.60 -11.74
N HIS A 330 -15.01 3.46 -11.27
CA HIS A 330 -14.99 3.10 -9.85
C HIS A 330 -13.55 2.91 -9.33
N LYS A 331 -12.70 2.17 -10.06
CA LYS A 331 -11.27 2.00 -9.73
C LYS A 331 -10.57 3.36 -9.59
N ALA A 332 -10.77 4.26 -10.55
CA ALA A 332 -10.09 5.56 -10.56
C ALA A 332 -10.53 6.47 -9.41
N LEU A 333 -11.82 6.45 -9.06
CA LEU A 333 -12.39 7.34 -8.05
C LEU A 333 -12.06 6.91 -6.63
N THR A 334 -12.25 5.63 -6.29
CA THR A 334 -12.19 5.14 -4.91
C THR A 334 -11.39 3.86 -4.73
N ASN A 335 -10.75 3.35 -5.79
CA ASN A 335 -10.01 2.08 -5.76
C ASN A 335 -10.87 0.91 -5.27
N PHE A 336 -12.16 0.93 -5.64
CA PHE A 336 -13.17 -0.04 -5.17
C PHE A 336 -13.38 -0.05 -3.65
N SER A 337 -13.09 1.04 -2.93
CA SER A 337 -13.36 1.13 -1.49
C SER A 337 -14.84 0.88 -1.20
N PRO A 338 -15.18 -0.12 -0.35
CA PRO A 338 -16.56 -0.37 0.07
C PRO A 338 -17.20 0.81 0.79
N GLU A 339 -16.38 1.65 1.46
CA GLU A 339 -16.79 2.85 2.18
C GLU A 339 -16.76 4.12 1.30
N GLY A 340 -16.53 3.97 -0.02
CA GLY A 340 -16.50 5.09 -0.95
C GLY A 340 -15.35 6.08 -0.68
N LYS A 341 -14.24 5.63 -0.07
CA LYS A 341 -13.10 6.48 0.25
C LYS A 341 -12.40 6.95 -1.02
N THR A 342 -12.26 8.26 -1.18
CA THR A 342 -11.59 8.87 -2.34
C THR A 342 -10.15 8.38 -2.51
N ALA A 343 -9.84 7.90 -3.71
CA ALA A 343 -8.56 7.36 -4.14
C ALA A 343 -7.91 8.17 -5.28
N ASN A 344 -8.49 9.31 -5.64
CA ASN A 344 -7.94 10.22 -6.65
C ASN A 344 -7.36 11.48 -6.00
N ALA A 345 -6.23 11.99 -6.52
CA ALA A 345 -5.57 13.15 -5.94
C ALA A 345 -6.08 14.51 -6.44
N TRP A 346 -7.24 14.54 -7.08
CA TRP A 346 -7.95 15.76 -7.46
C TRP A 346 -9.16 16.02 -6.55
N ASP A 347 -9.32 15.17 -5.52
CA ASP A 347 -10.38 15.24 -4.51
C ASP A 347 -11.79 15.26 -5.12
N VAL A 348 -11.96 14.60 -6.28
CA VAL A 348 -13.26 14.45 -6.93
C VAL A 348 -14.06 13.39 -6.16
N GLN A 349 -15.21 13.80 -5.65
CA GLN A 349 -16.15 12.97 -4.92
C GLN A 349 -17.46 12.89 -5.71
N GLU A 350 -17.48 12.00 -6.71
CA GLU A 350 -18.67 11.70 -7.50
C GLU A 350 -18.90 10.18 -7.55
N PHE A 351 -20.11 9.80 -7.90
CA PHE A 351 -20.55 8.41 -8.08
C PHE A 351 -20.25 7.53 -6.86
N PHE A 352 -19.28 6.63 -6.98
CA PHE A 352 -18.89 5.62 -5.99
C PHE A 352 -18.16 6.20 -4.76
N SER A 353 -18.33 7.48 -4.46
CA SER A 353 -17.67 8.20 -3.37
C SER A 353 -18.66 8.52 -2.25
N GLY A 354 -18.19 8.45 -0.99
CA GLY A 354 -19.00 8.71 0.21
C GLY A 354 -19.47 7.43 0.90
N GLU A 355 -19.69 7.50 2.22
CA GLU A 355 -19.95 6.32 3.06
C GLU A 355 -21.27 5.60 2.74
N ASP A 356 -22.24 6.30 2.14
CA ASP A 356 -23.59 5.80 1.84
C ASP A 356 -23.85 5.57 0.34
N PHE A 357 -22.80 5.47 -0.49
CA PHE A 357 -23.01 5.24 -1.93
C PHE A 357 -23.65 3.86 -2.18
N ASP A 358 -24.60 3.80 -3.11
CA ASP A 358 -25.20 2.55 -3.57
C ASP A 358 -24.53 2.10 -4.87
N LEU A 359 -23.83 0.96 -4.83
CA LEU A 359 -23.08 0.45 -5.97
C LEU A 359 -23.96 0.23 -7.21
N THR A 360 -25.21 -0.21 -7.05
CA THR A 360 -26.14 -0.48 -8.16
C THR A 360 -26.61 0.83 -8.78
N LEU A 361 -27.08 1.76 -7.95
CA LEU A 361 -27.55 3.08 -8.38
C LEU A 361 -26.44 3.86 -9.08
N GLU A 362 -25.23 3.88 -8.50
CA GLU A 362 -24.11 4.64 -9.06
C GLU A 362 -23.58 3.98 -10.34
N SER A 363 -23.62 2.64 -10.45
CA SER A 363 -23.32 1.95 -11.71
C SER A 363 -24.30 2.33 -12.82
N GLN A 364 -25.61 2.41 -12.52
CA GLN A 364 -26.63 2.85 -13.47
C GLN A 364 -26.45 4.32 -13.88
N ARG A 365 -26.13 5.21 -12.93
CA ARG A 365 -25.85 6.63 -13.20
C ARG A 365 -24.64 6.82 -14.11
N VAL A 366 -23.56 6.09 -13.86
CA VAL A 366 -22.37 6.09 -14.74
C VAL A 366 -22.75 5.54 -16.11
N ALA A 367 -23.43 4.40 -16.19
CA ALA A 367 -23.84 3.79 -17.46
C ALA A 367 -24.72 4.72 -18.31
N GLN A 368 -25.68 5.40 -17.69
CA GLN A 368 -26.51 6.41 -18.34
C GLN A 368 -25.65 7.53 -18.92
N LYS A 369 -24.78 8.16 -18.12
CA LYS A 369 -23.89 9.22 -18.61
C LYS A 369 -23.00 8.74 -19.73
N LEU A 370 -22.47 7.52 -19.65
CA LEU A 370 -21.64 6.93 -20.70
C LEU A 370 -22.40 6.84 -22.04
N SER A 371 -23.68 6.47 -22.02
CA SER A 371 -24.51 6.39 -23.23
C SER A 371 -24.74 7.76 -23.89
N GLU A 372 -24.72 8.85 -23.11
CA GLU A 372 -24.91 10.22 -23.60
C GLU A 372 -23.62 10.82 -24.21
N ILE A 373 -22.47 10.23 -23.91
CA ILE A 373 -21.13 10.72 -24.31
C ILE A 373 -20.37 9.74 -25.20
N GLU A 374 -21.00 8.66 -25.63
CA GLU A 374 -20.43 7.70 -26.57
C GLU A 374 -20.37 8.31 -27.98
N LEU A 375 -19.17 8.42 -28.52
CA LEU A 375 -18.90 8.99 -29.85
C LEU A 375 -18.97 7.92 -30.95
N ALA A 376 -18.57 6.70 -30.61
CA ALA A 376 -18.63 5.48 -31.41
C ALA A 376 -18.63 4.29 -30.44
N PRO A 377 -19.00 3.07 -30.87
CA PRO A 377 -19.06 1.92 -29.97
C PRO A 377 -17.77 1.77 -29.14
N GLN A 378 -17.91 1.79 -27.81
CA GLN A 378 -16.82 1.68 -26.83
C GLN A 378 -15.83 2.86 -26.81
N GLN A 379 -16.16 3.99 -27.44
CA GLN A 379 -15.38 5.23 -27.47
C GLN A 379 -16.16 6.38 -26.83
N TYR A 380 -15.66 6.90 -25.71
CA TYR A 380 -16.38 7.87 -24.87
C TYR A 380 -15.64 9.21 -24.79
N ASP A 381 -16.39 10.31 -24.80
CA ASP A 381 -15.90 11.65 -24.46
C ASP A 381 -15.75 11.80 -22.94
N ILE A 382 -14.73 11.16 -22.36
CA ILE A 382 -14.50 11.09 -20.91
C ILE A 382 -14.53 12.45 -20.19
N PRO A 383 -14.01 13.56 -20.75
CA PRO A 383 -14.19 14.88 -20.16
C PRO A 383 -15.64 15.26 -19.83
N ARG A 384 -16.62 14.72 -20.56
CA ARG A 384 -18.06 14.94 -20.31
C ARG A 384 -18.64 14.07 -19.20
N LEU A 385 -17.94 13.01 -18.78
CA LEU A 385 -18.39 12.11 -17.71
C LEU A 385 -18.50 12.84 -16.36
N PHE A 386 -17.57 13.75 -16.08
CA PHE A 386 -17.41 14.45 -14.81
C PHE A 386 -17.76 15.95 -14.89
N GLN A 387 -18.63 16.37 -15.83
CA GLN A 387 -18.91 17.80 -16.05
C GLN A 387 -19.54 18.49 -14.82
N VAL A 388 -18.63 19.01 -14.00
CA VAL A 388 -18.59 20.18 -13.10
C VAL A 388 -19.90 20.51 -12.37
N GLN A 389 -20.05 19.95 -11.17
CA GLN A 389 -20.63 20.73 -10.06
C GLN A 389 -19.91 22.08 -9.99
N GLU A 390 -20.66 23.20 -9.87
CA GLU A 390 -20.10 24.55 -9.81
C GLU A 390 -18.90 24.62 -8.84
N GLY A 391 -17.68 24.86 -9.35
CA GLY A 391 -16.47 25.07 -8.54
C GLY A 391 -15.27 24.16 -8.82
N LEU A 392 -15.39 23.10 -9.64
CA LEU A 392 -14.25 22.23 -10.00
C LEU A 392 -13.42 22.82 -11.16
N ASP A 393 -12.11 22.95 -10.96
CA ASP A 393 -11.15 23.46 -11.96
C ASP A 393 -10.99 22.47 -13.14
N PRO A 394 -11.38 22.85 -14.38
CA PRO A 394 -11.30 21.99 -15.56
C PRO A 394 -9.89 21.46 -15.86
N ILE A 395 -8.84 22.20 -15.47
CA ILE A 395 -7.44 21.78 -15.67
C ILE A 395 -7.08 20.65 -14.68
N LYS A 396 -7.64 20.68 -13.47
CA LYS A 396 -7.44 19.61 -12.46
C LYS A 396 -8.09 18.31 -12.91
N LEU A 397 -9.28 18.35 -13.52
CA LEU A 397 -9.99 17.14 -13.96
C LEU A 397 -9.25 16.35 -15.06
N ARG A 398 -8.36 16.98 -15.83
CA ARG A 398 -7.61 16.32 -16.91
C ARG A 398 -6.84 15.08 -16.44
N GLY A 399 -6.28 15.13 -15.23
CA GLY A 399 -5.53 14.00 -14.69
C GLY A 399 -6.44 12.83 -14.29
N LEU A 400 -7.62 13.10 -13.73
CA LEU A 400 -8.62 12.07 -13.46
C LEU A 400 -9.14 11.44 -14.76
N HIS A 401 -9.40 12.25 -15.79
CA HIS A 401 -9.80 11.74 -17.10
C HIS A 401 -8.76 10.75 -17.64
N ARG A 402 -7.48 11.13 -17.62
CA ARG A 402 -6.38 10.25 -18.02
C ARG A 402 -6.35 8.96 -17.18
N LYS A 403 -6.54 9.06 -15.86
CA LYS A 403 -6.57 7.88 -14.96
C LYS A 403 -7.69 6.91 -15.36
N VAL A 404 -8.91 7.40 -15.57
CA VAL A 404 -10.05 6.59 -16.02
C VAL A 404 -9.79 5.96 -17.38
N SER A 405 -9.32 6.75 -18.36
CA SER A 405 -8.94 6.24 -19.69
C SER A 405 -7.92 5.11 -19.59
N THR A 406 -6.88 5.31 -18.76
CA THR A 406 -5.78 4.33 -18.65
C THR A 406 -6.29 3.03 -18.05
N TYR A 407 -7.11 3.05 -17.00
CA TYR A 407 -7.69 1.81 -16.45
C TYR A 407 -8.64 1.12 -17.43
N TYR A 408 -9.43 1.87 -18.18
CA TYR A 408 -10.31 1.30 -19.19
C TYR A 408 -9.50 0.61 -20.30
N GLU A 409 -8.48 1.28 -20.84
CA GLU A 409 -7.55 0.72 -21.82
C GLU A 409 -6.83 -0.52 -21.27
N ASP A 410 -6.35 -0.46 -20.02
CA ASP A 410 -5.68 -1.58 -19.37
C ASP A 410 -6.62 -2.79 -19.23
N TYR A 411 -7.88 -2.59 -18.82
CA TYR A 411 -8.88 -3.67 -18.75
C TYR A 411 -9.22 -4.27 -20.11
N GLN A 412 -9.17 -3.48 -21.19
CA GLN A 412 -9.40 -3.96 -22.55
C GLN A 412 -8.19 -4.73 -23.10
N ASN A 413 -6.98 -4.22 -22.88
CA ASN A 413 -5.76 -4.69 -23.55
C ASN A 413 -4.97 -5.71 -22.73
N LEU A 414 -4.89 -5.52 -21.41
CA LEU A 414 -4.13 -6.38 -20.49
C LEU A 414 -5.05 -7.38 -19.77
N GLY A 415 -6.35 -7.10 -19.73
CA GLY A 415 -7.34 -7.89 -19.02
C GLY A 415 -7.42 -7.55 -17.54
N TYR A 416 -8.23 -8.33 -16.82
CA TYR A 416 -8.47 -8.18 -15.40
C TYR A 416 -8.66 -9.55 -14.75
N ARG A 417 -8.50 -9.62 -13.42
CA ARG A 417 -8.78 -10.82 -12.64
C ARG A 417 -9.93 -10.55 -11.67
N PRO A 418 -11.06 -11.27 -11.79
CA PRO A 418 -12.09 -11.29 -10.75
C PRO A 418 -11.53 -11.86 -9.46
N THR A 419 -11.66 -11.15 -8.34
CA THR A 419 -11.18 -11.62 -7.03
C THR A 419 -12.18 -11.37 -5.91
N ASP A 420 -12.21 -12.27 -4.92
CA ASP A 420 -13.02 -12.11 -3.70
C ASP A 420 -12.32 -11.19 -2.67
N ALA A 421 -10.99 -11.09 -2.74
CA ALA A 421 -10.18 -10.21 -1.90
C ALA A 421 -9.11 -9.52 -2.76
N LEU A 422 -9.01 -8.20 -2.65
CA LEU A 422 -7.98 -7.43 -3.34
C LEU A 422 -6.64 -7.62 -2.64
N VAL A 423 -5.61 -7.94 -3.41
CA VAL A 423 -4.24 -7.98 -2.91
C VAL A 423 -3.81 -6.55 -2.62
N LYS A 424 -3.40 -6.29 -1.37
CA LYS A 424 -3.06 -4.95 -0.91
C LYS A 424 -1.66 -4.55 -1.31
N ASP A 425 -0.66 -5.40 -1.13
CA ASP A 425 0.74 -5.06 -1.34
C ASP A 425 1.53 -6.19 -2.02
N TRP A 426 2.82 -5.98 -2.26
CA TRP A 426 3.67 -6.99 -2.92
C TRP A 426 3.93 -8.20 -2.03
N ASN A 427 3.88 -8.06 -0.71
CA ASN A 427 4.04 -9.19 0.19
C ASN A 427 2.81 -10.10 0.18
N ASP A 428 1.61 -9.52 0.17
CA ASP A 428 0.36 -10.25 -0.01
C ASP A 428 0.35 -10.97 -1.37
N ALA A 429 0.82 -10.31 -2.44
CA ALA A 429 0.94 -10.93 -3.77
C ALA A 429 1.88 -12.14 -3.78
N LEU A 430 3.04 -12.02 -3.14
CA LEU A 430 4.01 -13.11 -3.03
C LEU A 430 3.44 -14.27 -2.21
N GLN A 431 2.81 -13.97 -1.06
CA GLN A 431 2.19 -14.99 -0.22
C GLN A 431 1.09 -15.74 -0.98
N TYR A 432 0.25 -15.01 -1.71
CA TYR A 432 -0.78 -15.59 -2.58
C TYR A 432 -0.15 -16.49 -3.65
N GLN A 433 0.87 -16.01 -4.38
CA GLN A 433 1.55 -16.81 -5.40
C GLN A 433 2.15 -18.10 -4.84
N VAL A 434 2.84 -18.02 -3.69
CA VAL A 434 3.43 -19.19 -3.05
C VAL A 434 2.36 -20.17 -2.60
N PHE A 435 1.25 -19.67 -2.03
CA PHE A 435 0.10 -20.49 -1.66
C PHE A 435 -0.50 -21.20 -2.88
N THR A 436 -0.79 -20.49 -3.97
CA THR A 436 -1.38 -21.07 -5.19
C THR A 436 -0.46 -22.09 -5.85
N LEU A 437 0.86 -21.81 -5.92
CA LEU A 437 1.83 -22.77 -6.46
C LEU A 437 1.94 -24.03 -5.60
N GLN A 438 1.91 -23.88 -4.28
CA GLN A 438 1.93 -25.00 -3.35
C GLN A 438 0.64 -25.82 -3.47
N GLU A 439 -0.52 -25.16 -3.52
CA GLU A 439 -1.83 -25.79 -3.73
C GLU A 439 -1.82 -26.59 -5.05
N ALA A 440 -1.47 -25.95 -6.18
CA ALA A 440 -1.41 -26.61 -7.48
C ALA A 440 -0.49 -27.85 -7.46
N ARG A 441 0.72 -27.73 -6.87
CA ARG A 441 1.65 -28.86 -6.74
C ARG A 441 1.05 -30.01 -5.94
N LEU A 442 0.32 -29.73 -4.85
CA LEU A 442 -0.30 -30.75 -4.01
C LEU A 442 -1.50 -31.40 -4.69
N LEU A 443 -2.25 -30.65 -5.51
CA LEU A 443 -3.37 -31.13 -6.32
C LEU A 443 -2.91 -31.95 -7.54
N GLU A 444 -1.77 -31.61 -8.15
CA GLU A 444 -1.19 -32.34 -9.29
C GLU A 444 -0.48 -33.63 -8.87
N ALA A 445 -0.02 -33.72 -7.62
CA ALA A 445 0.69 -34.89 -7.12
C ALA A 445 -0.19 -36.16 -7.16
N VAL A 446 0.39 -37.25 -7.66
CA VAL A 446 -0.16 -38.60 -7.52
C VAL A 446 0.49 -39.22 -6.29
N TYR A 447 -0.34 -39.60 -5.32
CA TYR A 447 0.09 -40.23 -4.08
C TYR A 447 -0.06 -41.74 -4.22
N GLN A 448 1.05 -42.46 -4.11
CA GLN A 448 1.09 -43.91 -4.20
C GLN A 448 1.25 -44.54 -2.82
N ARG A 449 0.43 -45.56 -2.53
CA ARG A 449 0.58 -46.40 -1.33
C ARG A 449 0.72 -47.87 -1.75
N ASN A 450 1.78 -48.51 -1.25
CA ASN A 450 2.07 -49.94 -1.45
C ASN A 450 2.05 -50.43 -2.92
N ASN A 451 2.31 -49.54 -3.88
CA ASN A 451 2.30 -49.81 -5.33
C ASN A 451 0.96 -50.30 -5.93
N GLU A 452 -0.14 -50.24 -5.19
CA GLU A 452 -1.46 -50.72 -5.65
C GLU A 452 -2.54 -49.62 -5.64
N GLU A 453 -2.36 -48.56 -4.84
CA GLU A 453 -3.33 -47.46 -4.72
C GLU A 453 -2.71 -46.12 -5.15
N GLU A 454 -3.31 -45.50 -6.16
CA GLU A 454 -2.97 -44.16 -6.63
C GLU A 454 -4.09 -43.19 -6.28
N MET A 455 -3.75 -42.04 -5.68
CA MET A 455 -4.71 -41.02 -5.26
C MET A 455 -4.32 -39.64 -5.75
N LYS A 456 -5.34 -38.80 -5.97
CA LYS A 456 -5.17 -37.38 -6.33
C LYS A 456 -6.04 -36.50 -5.45
N ILE A 457 -5.49 -35.38 -4.98
CA ILE A 457 -6.26 -34.41 -4.21
C ILE A 457 -7.00 -33.50 -5.19
N ILE A 458 -8.25 -33.21 -4.89
CA ILE A 458 -9.09 -32.24 -5.60
C ILE A 458 -9.65 -31.22 -4.61
N LYS A 459 -9.92 -30.01 -5.12
CA LYS A 459 -10.64 -28.98 -4.40
C LYS A 459 -12.12 -29.06 -4.77
N ASP A 460 -12.98 -29.16 -3.77
CA ASP A 460 -14.42 -29.07 -3.94
C ASP A 460 -14.83 -27.60 -3.99
N GLU A 461 -15.32 -27.13 -5.14
CA GLU A 461 -15.62 -25.71 -5.35
C GLU A 461 -16.83 -25.20 -4.54
N GLN A 462 -17.72 -26.08 -4.10
CA GLN A 462 -18.90 -25.70 -3.31
C GLN A 462 -18.55 -25.55 -1.83
N THR A 463 -17.85 -26.54 -1.28
CA THR A 463 -17.49 -26.56 0.14
C THR A 463 -16.17 -25.85 0.44
N LYS A 464 -15.35 -25.58 -0.59
CA LYS A 464 -13.96 -25.10 -0.49
C LYS A 464 -13.02 -26.02 0.29
N LYS A 465 -13.45 -27.27 0.53
CA LYS A 465 -12.67 -28.34 1.18
C LYS A 465 -11.84 -29.10 0.15
N TYR A 466 -10.83 -29.82 0.62
CA TYR A 466 -9.98 -30.70 -0.19
C TYR A 466 -10.32 -32.17 0.06
N LYS A 467 -10.46 -32.93 -1.02
CA LYS A 467 -10.86 -34.36 -1.01
C LYS A 467 -9.84 -35.18 -1.81
N ALA A 468 -9.68 -36.46 -1.49
CA ALA A 468 -8.76 -37.36 -2.19
C ALA A 468 -9.50 -38.41 -3.03
N LEU A 469 -9.33 -38.39 -4.35
CA LEU A 469 -9.94 -39.34 -5.29
C LEU A 469 -9.01 -40.50 -5.63
N SER A 470 -9.60 -41.69 -5.81
CA SER A 470 -8.88 -42.88 -6.27
C SER A 470 -8.71 -42.81 -7.77
N LEU A 471 -7.48 -43.02 -8.25
CA LEU A 471 -7.23 -43.24 -9.66
C LEU A 471 -7.33 -44.74 -10.02
N SER A 472 -7.08 -45.64 -9.06
CA SER A 472 -7.10 -47.10 -9.28
C SER A 472 -8.48 -47.75 -9.08
N GLN A 473 -9.37 -47.16 -8.27
CA GLN A 473 -10.70 -47.72 -7.98
C GLN A 473 -11.82 -46.69 -8.18
N ARG A 474 -12.55 -46.77 -9.30
CA ARG A 474 -13.66 -45.84 -9.64
C ARG A 474 -14.89 -45.88 -8.71
N GLN A 475 -14.94 -46.79 -7.74
CA GLN A 475 -16.12 -47.03 -6.89
C GLN A 475 -15.98 -46.56 -5.43
N PHE A 476 -14.82 -46.05 -5.02
CA PHE A 476 -14.64 -45.50 -3.67
C PHE A 476 -14.73 -43.99 -3.70
N GLU A 477 -15.78 -43.44 -3.09
CA GLU A 477 -15.88 -42.00 -2.84
C GLU A 477 -14.76 -41.58 -1.86
N PRO A 478 -14.13 -40.42 -2.06
CA PRO A 478 -13.20 -39.83 -1.10
C PRO A 478 -13.85 -39.73 0.28
N PHE A 479 -13.21 -40.21 1.34
CA PHE A 479 -13.75 -40.06 2.70
C PHE A 479 -12.74 -39.40 3.64
N PHE A 480 -12.41 -38.13 3.35
CA PHE A 480 -12.10 -37.10 4.34
C PHE A 480 -12.16 -35.71 3.65
N GLU A 481 -12.60 -34.70 4.39
CA GLU A 481 -12.59 -33.30 3.96
C GLU A 481 -11.53 -32.55 4.76
N ALA A 482 -10.51 -32.04 4.08
CA ALA A 482 -9.49 -31.21 4.72
C ALA A 482 -9.76 -29.73 4.48
N ASP A 483 -9.35 -28.89 5.43
CA ASP A 483 -9.45 -27.43 5.32
C ASP A 483 -8.29 -26.84 4.51
N SER A 484 -7.23 -27.62 4.27
CA SER A 484 -6.09 -27.19 3.46
C SER A 484 -5.54 -28.31 2.56
N PRO A 485 -4.88 -27.97 1.43
CA PRO A 485 -4.28 -28.98 0.56
C PRO A 485 -3.11 -29.70 1.26
N ALA A 486 -2.45 -29.04 2.21
CA ALA A 486 -1.36 -29.63 2.99
C ALA A 486 -1.88 -30.67 3.99
N GLU A 487 -2.99 -30.38 4.68
CA GLU A 487 -3.69 -31.34 5.52
C GLU A 487 -4.19 -32.53 4.70
N ALA A 488 -4.83 -32.28 3.55
CA ALA A 488 -5.23 -33.34 2.63
C ALA A 488 -4.04 -34.23 2.25
N ALA A 489 -2.89 -33.64 1.90
CA ALA A 489 -1.70 -34.38 1.56
C ALA A 489 -1.14 -35.20 2.74
N MET A 490 -1.23 -34.70 3.97
CA MET A 490 -0.87 -35.50 5.15
C MET A 490 -1.84 -36.66 5.36
N LEU A 491 -3.14 -36.43 5.24
CA LEU A 491 -4.17 -37.45 5.40
C LEU A 491 -4.03 -38.55 4.35
N VAL A 492 -3.82 -38.19 3.08
CA VAL A 492 -3.54 -39.14 2.00
C VAL A 492 -2.29 -39.97 2.32
N LYS A 493 -1.18 -39.33 2.71
CA LYS A 493 0.10 -40.01 2.97
C LYS A 493 0.02 -40.98 4.16
N ASN A 494 -0.67 -40.59 5.23
CA ASN A 494 -0.71 -41.35 6.47
C ASN A 494 -1.77 -42.47 6.43
N TYR A 495 -2.90 -42.21 5.78
CA TYR A 495 -4.09 -43.06 5.93
C TYR A 495 -4.64 -43.60 4.60
N GLY A 496 -4.27 -43.05 3.44
CA GLY A 496 -4.83 -43.44 2.15
C GLY A 496 -6.38 -43.37 2.13
N PHE A 497 -7.05 -44.37 1.56
CA PHE A 497 -8.52 -44.50 1.59
C PHE A 497 -9.10 -44.82 2.97
N GLN A 498 -8.25 -45.22 3.92
CA GLN A 498 -8.69 -45.70 5.23
C GLN A 498 -8.74 -44.58 6.28
N ALA A 499 -8.55 -43.32 5.90
CA ALA A 499 -8.63 -42.13 6.75
C ALA A 499 -10.07 -41.81 7.19
N VAL A 500 -10.82 -42.81 7.61
CA VAL A 500 -12.21 -42.63 8.00
C VAL A 500 -12.30 -42.68 9.51
N ASP A 501 -12.68 -41.56 10.11
CA ASP A 501 -13.21 -41.54 11.46
C ASP A 501 -14.41 -42.52 11.52
N LYS A 502 -14.48 -43.32 12.59
CA LYS A 502 -15.57 -44.28 12.79
C LYS A 502 -16.93 -43.58 12.82
N GLU A 503 -16.98 -42.33 13.27
CA GLU A 503 -18.21 -41.53 13.37
C GLU A 503 -18.74 -41.11 11.98
N ASP A 504 -17.87 -40.69 11.06
CA ASP A 504 -18.26 -40.35 9.69
C ASP A 504 -18.70 -41.58 8.88
N ARG A 505 -18.10 -42.74 9.16
CA ARG A 505 -18.51 -44.02 8.56
C ARG A 505 -19.98 -44.34 8.85
N GLN A 506 -20.50 -43.96 10.02
CA GLN A 506 -21.90 -44.18 10.39
C GLN A 506 -22.86 -43.12 9.80
N LYS A 507 -22.41 -41.86 9.68
CA LYS A 507 -23.20 -40.74 9.14
C LYS A 507 -23.55 -40.90 7.65
N TYR A 508 -22.69 -41.57 6.88
CA TYR A 508 -22.86 -41.74 5.42
C TYR A 508 -23.32 -43.15 5.00
N GLN A 509 -23.22 -44.18 5.86
CA GLN A 509 -23.87 -45.48 5.60
C GLN A 509 -25.40 -45.37 5.53
N THR A 510 -25.99 -44.42 6.24
CA THR A 510 -27.44 -44.15 6.27
C THR A 510 -27.97 -43.42 5.03
N LYS A 511 -27.11 -42.96 4.10
CA LYS A 511 -27.52 -42.27 2.86
C LYS A 511 -27.48 -43.14 1.59
N ARG A 512 -27.35 -44.47 1.70
CA ARG A 512 -27.58 -45.36 0.54
C ARG A 512 -29.09 -45.56 0.32
N SER A 513 -29.66 -44.75 -0.58
CA SER A 513 -30.95 -45.05 -1.24
C SER A 513 -30.83 -46.35 -2.05
N PRO A 514 -31.79 -47.29 -1.97
CA PRO A 514 -31.77 -48.54 -2.71
C PRO A 514 -32.27 -48.35 -4.16
N GLU A 515 -31.50 -47.70 -5.03
CA GLU A 515 -31.89 -47.55 -6.45
C GLU A 515 -30.91 -48.07 -7.51
N SER A 516 -29.77 -48.70 -7.15
CA SER A 516 -28.84 -49.25 -8.15
C SER A 516 -28.94 -50.76 -8.41
N LYS A 517 -30.07 -51.40 -8.07
CA LYS A 517 -30.34 -52.81 -8.41
C LYS A 517 -31.57 -52.97 -9.29
N LYS A 518 -31.55 -52.42 -10.51
CA LYS A 518 -32.49 -52.82 -11.58
C LYS A 518 -32.00 -52.34 -12.95
N GLU A 519 -30.91 -52.91 -13.46
CA GLU A 519 -30.57 -52.77 -14.88
C GLU A 519 -29.64 -53.90 -15.36
N THR A 520 -30.12 -55.14 -15.31
CA THR A 520 -29.59 -56.26 -16.12
C THR A 520 -30.59 -57.41 -16.11
N ALA A 521 -31.62 -57.32 -16.95
CA ALA A 521 -32.39 -58.47 -17.40
C ALA A 521 -33.33 -58.08 -18.57
N TRP A 522 -32.77 -57.90 -19.78
CA TRP A 522 -33.41 -58.33 -21.05
C TRP A 522 -32.58 -57.89 -22.25
N ALA A 523 -31.85 -58.85 -22.84
CA ALA A 523 -31.66 -59.00 -24.28
C ALA A 523 -30.79 -60.23 -24.54
N MET A 524 -31.41 -61.41 -24.73
CA MET A 524 -30.98 -62.43 -25.71
C MET A 524 -32.05 -63.52 -25.85
N SER A 525 -32.37 -63.84 -27.12
CA SER A 525 -33.12 -65.01 -27.64
C SER A 525 -34.65 -64.91 -27.75
N ARG A 526 -35.17 -64.30 -28.83
CA ARG A 526 -35.52 -64.98 -30.10
C ARG A 526 -35.91 -63.97 -31.17
#